data_AF-A0A182SBR6-F1
#
_entry.id   AF-A0A182SBR6-F1
#
_cell.length_a   1.000
_cell.length_b   1.000
_cell.length_c   1.000
_cell.angle_alpha   90.00
_cell.angle_beta   90.00
_cell.angle_gamma   90.00
#
_symmetry.space_group_name_H-M   'P 1'
#
loop_
_entity.id
_entity.type
_entity.pdbx_description
1 polymer ?
#
loop_
_entity_poly.entity_id
_entity_poly.type
_entity_poly.pdbx_seq_one_letter_code
_entity_poly.pdbx_strand_id
1 'polypeptide(L)'
;MLIPTGTSVGLTSVSLGVIRSMEQKGVRLSVFKPIAQPRTGGDTLDQTTTIIRSNSTIPTAEPLRMSYVESLLSSNQQDVLMEEIVARYHANTKDAEVVLIEGLVPTRKHQFASALNFEIAKTLNAEIVFVLALGND
;
A
#
# COMPACT_ATOMS: atom_id res chain seq x y z
N MET A 1 -3.47 8.02 1.41
CA MET A 1 -3.56 6.60 1.05
C MET A 1 -4.29 6.46 -0.28
N LEU A 2 -3.63 5.89 -1.28
CA LEU A 2 -4.24 5.56 -2.56
C LEU A 2 -5.04 4.26 -2.42
N ILE A 3 -6.34 4.30 -2.69
CA ILE A 3 -7.22 3.12 -2.63
C ILE A 3 -7.81 2.85 -4.02
N PRO A 4 -7.48 1.71 -4.66
CA PRO A 4 -8.07 1.34 -5.94
C PRO A 4 -9.54 0.92 -5.77
N THR A 5 -10.41 1.32 -6.70
CA THR A 5 -11.81 0.86 -6.70
C THR A 5 -12.04 -0.45 -7.43
N GLY A 6 -11.01 -0.95 -8.13
CA GLY A 6 -11.09 -2.19 -8.88
C GLY A 6 -9.72 -2.66 -9.36
N THR A 7 -9.72 -3.75 -10.11
CA THR A 7 -8.54 -4.23 -10.82
C THR A 7 -8.22 -3.34 -12.01
N SER A 8 -6.95 -3.28 -12.41
CA SER A 8 -6.50 -2.58 -13.63
C SER A 8 -6.79 -1.07 -13.66
N VAL A 9 -6.98 -0.44 -12.50
CA VAL A 9 -7.12 1.03 -12.38
C VAL A 9 -5.80 1.81 -12.51
N GLY A 10 -4.70 1.13 -12.82
CA GLY A 10 -3.39 1.76 -12.95
C GLY A 10 -2.74 2.19 -11.64
N LEU A 11 -3.10 1.56 -10.50
CA LEU A 11 -2.61 1.95 -9.17
C LEU A 11 -1.08 2.13 -9.12
N THR A 12 -0.31 1.14 -9.60
CA THR A 12 1.16 1.24 -9.64
C THR A 12 1.66 2.43 -10.46
N SER A 13 1.05 2.69 -11.63
CA SER A 13 1.43 3.82 -12.48
C SER A 13 1.11 5.16 -11.80
N VAL A 14 -0.04 5.26 -11.13
CA VAL A 14 -0.43 6.44 -10.35
C VAL A 14 0.54 6.65 -9.19
N SER A 15 0.85 5.60 -8.42
CA SER A 15 1.82 5.65 -7.32
C SER A 15 3.18 6.16 -7.79
N LEU A 16 3.73 5.60 -8.88
CA LEU A 16 5.02 6.02 -9.44
C LEU A 16 4.98 7.46 -9.97
N GLY A 17 3.87 7.89 -10.59
CA GLY A 17 3.70 9.27 -11.04
C GLY A 17 3.69 10.27 -9.87
N VAL A 18 2.98 9.93 -8.78
CA VAL A 18 2.97 10.74 -7.55
C VAL A 18 4.37 10.81 -6.95
N ILE A 19 5.05 9.67 -6.82
CA ILE A 19 6.43 9.59 -6.33
C ILE A 19 7.33 10.52 -7.15
N ARG A 20 7.31 10.39 -8.47
CA ARG A 20 8.13 11.19 -9.37
C ARG A 20 7.84 12.68 -9.25
N SER A 21 6.56 13.07 -9.13
CA SER A 21 6.18 14.47 -8.96
C SER A 21 6.65 15.05 -7.63
N MET A 22 6.65 14.26 -6.55
CA MET A 22 7.14 14.71 -5.24
C MET A 22 8.67 14.86 -5.25
N GLU A 23 9.39 13.91 -5.85
CA GLU A 23 10.85 14.00 -6.04
C GLU A 23 11.24 15.27 -6.81
N GLN A 24 10.54 15.56 -7.93
CA GLN A 24 10.81 16.76 -8.75
C GLN A 24 10.57 18.07 -7.99
N LYS A 25 9.69 18.05 -6.99
CA LYS A 25 9.40 19.21 -6.13
C LYS A 25 10.31 19.28 -4.89
N GLY A 26 11.22 18.32 -4.71
CA GLY A 26 12.12 18.27 -3.55
C GLY A 26 11.42 17.92 -2.22
N VAL A 27 10.21 17.35 -2.28
CA VAL A 27 9.45 16.96 -1.08
C VAL A 27 10.04 15.67 -0.50
N ARG A 28 10.32 15.63 0.81
CA ARG A 28 10.76 14.39 1.48
C ARG A 28 9.61 13.40 1.59
N LEU A 29 9.52 12.51 0.61
CA LEU A 29 8.51 11.45 0.53
C LEU A 29 9.04 10.14 1.14
N SER A 30 8.19 9.43 1.88
CA SER A 30 8.36 8.00 2.18
C SER A 30 7.22 7.21 1.54
N VAL A 31 7.50 6.00 1.08
CA VAL A 31 6.47 5.11 0.51
C VAL A 31 6.22 3.96 1.47
N PHE A 32 4.94 3.72 1.73
CA PHE A 32 4.50 2.66 2.62
C PHE A 32 3.46 1.79 1.93
N LYS A 33 3.85 0.55 1.61
CA LYS A 33 2.91 -0.49 1.19
C LYS A 33 2.72 -1.44 2.37
N PRO A 34 1.57 -1.45 3.06
CA PRO A 34 1.42 -2.20 4.30
C PRO A 34 1.46 -3.72 4.08
N ILE A 35 0.83 -4.18 3.00
CA ILE A 35 0.60 -5.59 2.72
C ILE A 35 0.97 -5.89 1.27
N ALA A 36 1.65 -7.01 1.07
CA ALA A 36 2.13 -7.45 -0.22
C ALA A 36 1.02 -8.07 -1.05
N GLN A 37 0.92 -7.74 -2.33
CA GLN A 37 -0.07 -8.29 -3.26
C GLN A 37 0.52 -8.55 -4.66
N PRO A 38 1.49 -9.47 -4.78
CA PRO A 38 2.16 -9.74 -6.04
C PRO A 38 1.20 -10.25 -7.10
N ARG A 39 1.36 -9.79 -8.35
CA ARG A 39 0.46 -10.14 -9.48
C ARG A 39 0.44 -11.65 -9.78
N THR A 40 1.57 -12.33 -9.59
CA THR A 40 1.72 -13.77 -9.82
C THR A 40 1.26 -14.63 -8.64
N GLY A 41 0.87 -14.01 -7.52
CA GLY A 41 0.59 -14.70 -6.26
C GLY A 41 1.86 -15.15 -5.52
N GLY A 42 1.66 -15.77 -4.35
CA GLY A 42 2.73 -16.23 -3.46
C GLY A 42 3.32 -15.13 -2.57
N ASP A 43 4.39 -15.47 -1.86
CA ASP A 43 5.10 -14.58 -0.91
C ASP A 43 6.28 -13.87 -1.58
N THR A 44 6.02 -13.16 -2.68
CA THR A 44 7.04 -12.40 -3.40
C THR A 44 6.84 -10.90 -3.20
N LEU A 45 7.90 -10.12 -3.44
CA LEU A 45 7.84 -8.66 -3.43
C LEU A 45 6.86 -8.13 -4.48
N ASP A 46 6.16 -7.05 -4.12
CA ASP A 46 5.32 -6.35 -5.08
C ASP A 46 6.09 -5.66 -6.17
N GLN A 47 5.44 -5.59 -7.34
CA GLN A 47 5.96 -4.85 -8.49
C GLN A 47 6.27 -3.38 -8.14
N THR A 48 5.38 -2.69 -7.40
CA THR A 48 5.62 -1.30 -6.98
C THR A 48 6.88 -1.21 -6.10
N THR A 49 6.98 -2.05 -5.06
CA THR A 49 8.12 -2.06 -4.12
C THR A 49 9.44 -2.36 -4.83
N THR A 50 9.44 -3.34 -5.75
CA THR A 50 10.62 -3.66 -6.57
C THR A 50 11.04 -2.48 -7.44
N ILE A 51 10.10 -1.83 -8.13
CA ILE A 51 10.41 -0.68 -9.00
C ILE A 51 11.00 0.47 -8.19
N ILE A 52 10.42 0.81 -7.05
CA ILE A 52 10.90 1.92 -6.21
C ILE A 52 12.33 1.63 -5.73
N ARG A 53 12.57 0.43 -5.18
CA ARG A 53 13.91 0.05 -4.68
C ARG A 53 14.99 0.02 -5.76
N SER A 54 14.63 -0.33 -6.99
CA SER A 54 15.59 -0.37 -8.10
C SER A 54 15.88 1.00 -8.72
N ASN A 55 14.98 1.99 -8.55
CA ASN A 55 15.04 3.25 -9.31
C ASN A 55 15.07 4.52 -8.43
N SER A 56 14.96 4.40 -7.11
CA SER A 56 14.93 5.54 -6.19
C SER A 56 15.59 5.19 -4.85
N THR A 57 16.07 6.23 -4.16
CA THR A 57 16.59 6.14 -2.79
C THR A 57 15.52 6.37 -1.72
N ILE A 58 14.24 6.48 -2.13
CA ILE A 58 13.13 6.70 -1.22
C ILE A 58 13.00 5.58 -0.18
N PRO A 59 12.93 5.92 1.12
CA PRO A 59 12.65 4.94 2.17
C PRO A 59 11.36 4.16 1.89
N THR A 60 11.48 2.83 1.82
CA THR A 60 10.37 1.94 1.51
C THR A 60 10.38 0.72 2.44
N ALA A 61 9.35 0.62 3.29
CA ALA A 61 9.20 -0.50 4.22
C ALA A 61 9.00 -1.83 3.49
N GLU A 62 9.43 -2.92 4.13
CA GLU A 62 9.07 -4.27 3.68
C GLU A 62 7.59 -4.55 4.02
N PRO A 63 6.75 -4.88 3.02
CA PRO A 63 5.35 -5.17 3.24
C PRO A 63 5.14 -6.49 3.99
N LEU A 64 4.01 -6.61 4.69
CA LEU A 64 3.56 -7.88 5.27
C LEU A 64 3.17 -8.86 4.16
N ARG A 65 3.54 -10.13 4.29
CA ARG A 65 3.15 -11.16 3.33
C ARG A 65 1.66 -11.43 3.40
N MET A 66 1.02 -11.65 2.25
CA MET A 66 -0.43 -11.93 2.20
C MET A 66 -0.80 -13.18 2.99
N SER A 67 0.01 -14.24 2.92
CA SER A 67 -0.20 -15.48 3.68
C SER A 67 -0.26 -15.25 5.19
N TYR A 68 0.61 -14.38 5.71
CA TYR A 68 0.64 -14.00 7.12
C TYR A 68 -0.61 -13.19 7.50
N VAL A 69 -0.98 -12.21 6.67
CA VAL A 69 -2.21 -11.43 6.86
C VAL A 69 -3.45 -12.33 6.89
N GLU A 70 -3.57 -13.24 5.93
CA GLU A 70 -4.67 -14.22 5.88
C GLU A 70 -4.72 -15.07 7.15
N SER A 71 -3.57 -15.48 7.69
CA SER A 71 -3.51 -16.25 8.94
C SER A 71 -4.04 -15.47 10.14
N LEU A 72 -3.70 -14.19 10.27
CA LEU A 72 -4.19 -13.32 11.35
C LEU A 72 -5.70 -13.07 11.22
N LEU A 73 -6.17 -12.77 9.99
CA LEU A 73 -7.59 -12.55 9.74
C LEU A 73 -8.42 -13.81 10.01
N SER A 74 -7.95 -14.99 9.58
CA SER A 74 -8.63 -16.26 9.86
C SER A 74 -8.67 -16.63 11.34
N SER A 75 -7.71 -16.11 12.12
CA SER A 75 -7.63 -16.29 13.58
C SER A 75 -8.31 -15.17 14.36
N ASN A 76 -9.03 -14.26 13.69
CA ASN A 76 -9.70 -13.09 14.29
C ASN A 76 -8.74 -12.15 15.05
N GLN A 77 -7.51 -12.01 14.56
CA GLN A 77 -6.43 -11.18 15.13
C GLN A 77 -6.18 -9.92 14.29
N GLN A 78 -7.26 -9.22 13.89
CA GLN A 78 -7.15 -7.99 13.09
C GLN A 78 -6.53 -6.83 13.88
N ASP A 79 -6.77 -6.78 15.18
CA ASP A 79 -6.15 -5.83 16.12
C ASP A 79 -4.62 -5.95 16.11
N VAL A 80 -4.10 -7.17 16.18
CA VAL A 80 -2.65 -7.46 16.08
C VAL A 80 -2.10 -7.01 14.72
N LEU A 81 -2.84 -7.29 13.63
CA LEU A 81 -2.46 -6.82 12.29
C LEU A 81 -2.39 -5.29 12.22
N MET A 82 -3.36 -4.58 12.83
CA MET A 82 -3.38 -3.12 12.85
C MET A 82 -2.21 -2.56 13.66
N GLU A 83 -1.91 -3.13 14.83
CA GLU A 83 -0.77 -2.73 15.66
C GLU A 83 0.55 -2.88 14.92
N GLU A 84 0.76 -4.01 14.23
CA GLU A 84 1.98 -4.24 13.46
C GLU A 84 2.12 -3.26 12.29
N ILE A 85 1.01 -2.95 11.59
CA ILE A 85 1.00 -1.94 10.52
C ILE A 85 1.38 -0.56 11.07
N VAL A 86 0.87 -0.16 12.24
CA VAL A 86 1.22 1.10 12.90
C VAL A 86 2.71 1.14 13.25
N ALA A 87 3.23 0.07 13.86
CA ALA A 87 4.64 -0.01 14.23
C ALA A 87 5.55 0.12 13.00
N ARG A 88 5.22 -0.58 11.91
CA ARG A 88 5.97 -0.53 10.64
C ARG A 88 5.88 0.85 9.97
N TYR A 89 4.70 1.48 10.01
CA TYR A 89 4.52 2.83 9.50
C TYR A 89 5.47 3.80 10.21
N HIS A 90 5.40 3.89 11.54
CA HIS A 90 6.24 4.81 12.31
C HIS A 90 7.75 4.52 12.19
N ALA A 91 8.15 3.27 11.99
CA ALA A 91 9.55 2.92 11.77
C ALA A 91 10.10 3.48 10.43
N ASN A 92 9.26 3.58 9.39
CA ASN A 92 9.68 3.94 8.03
C ASN A 92 9.40 5.40 7.63
N THR A 93 8.71 6.17 8.49
CA THR A 93 8.20 7.51 8.13
C THR A 93 8.70 8.64 9.00
N LYS A 94 9.70 8.42 9.87
CA LYS A 94 10.15 9.40 10.88
C LYS A 94 10.57 10.76 10.30
N ASP A 95 11.26 10.75 9.16
CA ASP A 95 11.85 11.95 8.55
C ASP A 95 11.08 12.46 7.32
N ALA A 96 9.93 11.84 7.02
CA ALA A 96 9.13 12.15 5.84
C ALA A 96 8.16 13.29 6.10
N GLU A 97 8.06 14.23 5.16
CA GLU A 97 7.02 15.27 5.15
C GLU A 97 5.69 14.72 4.66
N VAL A 98 5.75 13.79 3.70
CA VAL A 98 4.59 13.14 3.11
C VAL A 98 4.84 11.63 3.10
N VAL A 99 3.80 10.85 3.40
CA VAL A 99 3.83 9.39 3.25
C VAL A 99 2.81 8.97 2.21
N LEU A 100 3.29 8.39 1.11
CA LEU A 100 2.41 7.76 0.13
C LEU A 100 2.11 6.33 0.58
N ILE A 101 0.88 6.10 1.03
CA ILE A 101 0.41 4.77 1.39
C ILE A 101 -0.31 4.14 0.19
N GLU A 102 0.12 2.95 -0.23
CA GLU A 102 -0.54 2.18 -1.30
C GLU A 102 -1.44 1.09 -0.72
N GLY A 103 -2.75 1.17 -0.97
CA GLY A 103 -3.73 0.18 -0.55
C GLY A 103 -3.71 -1.12 -1.37
N LEU A 104 -4.49 -2.08 -0.90
CA LEU A 104 -4.73 -3.36 -1.57
C LEU A 104 -5.72 -3.20 -2.73
N VAL A 105 -5.49 -3.95 -3.80
CA VAL A 105 -6.43 -4.05 -4.92
C VAL A 105 -7.52 -5.07 -4.57
N PRO A 106 -8.81 -4.69 -4.63
CA PRO A 106 -9.90 -5.63 -4.43
C PRO A 106 -9.91 -6.64 -5.58
N THR A 107 -9.88 -7.93 -5.23
CA THR A 107 -9.88 -9.05 -6.18
C THR A 107 -10.82 -10.14 -5.68
N ARG A 108 -11.21 -11.08 -6.56
CA ARG A 108 -12.07 -12.22 -6.16
C ARG A 108 -11.43 -13.10 -5.07
N LYS A 109 -10.10 -13.20 -5.04
CA LYS A 109 -9.34 -13.92 -4.00
C LYS A 109 -9.30 -13.16 -2.68
N HIS A 110 -9.16 -11.83 -2.73
CA HIS A 110 -8.98 -10.99 -1.54
C HIS A 110 -10.17 -10.03 -1.41
N GLN A 111 -11.36 -10.56 -1.14
CA GLN A 111 -12.58 -9.75 -0.98
C GLN A 111 -12.52 -8.88 0.29
N PHE A 112 -11.71 -9.27 1.27
CA PHE A 112 -11.44 -8.49 2.48
C PHE A 112 -10.64 -7.20 2.22
N ALA A 113 -10.04 -7.02 1.03
CA ALA A 113 -9.16 -5.90 0.73
C ALA A 113 -9.81 -4.53 0.95
N SER A 114 -11.09 -4.36 0.60
CA SER A 114 -11.79 -3.09 0.77
C SER A 114 -12.00 -2.74 2.24
N ALA A 115 -12.44 -3.71 3.05
CA ALA A 115 -12.61 -3.52 4.49
C ALA A 115 -11.25 -3.27 5.17
N LEU A 116 -10.23 -4.04 4.78
CA LEU A 116 -8.89 -3.90 5.34
C LEU A 116 -8.24 -2.55 4.97
N ASN A 117 -8.44 -2.07 3.74
CA ASN A 117 -7.99 -0.74 3.34
C ASN A 117 -8.64 0.36 4.19
N PHE A 118 -9.93 0.24 4.49
CA PHE A 118 -10.64 1.19 5.36
C PHE A 118 -10.07 1.18 6.78
N GLU A 119 -9.87 0.00 7.37
CA GLU A 119 -9.32 -0.13 8.72
C GLU A 119 -7.87 0.36 8.81
N ILE A 120 -7.04 0.10 7.80
CA ILE A 120 -5.67 0.65 7.72
C ILE A 120 -5.71 2.17 7.62
N ALA A 121 -6.54 2.73 6.72
CA ALA A 121 -6.65 4.17 6.55
C ALA A 121 -7.11 4.85 7.85
N LYS A 122 -8.11 4.28 8.51
CA LYS A 122 -8.61 4.77 9.80
C LYS A 122 -7.54 4.68 10.89
N THR A 123 -6.88 3.54 11.02
CA THR A 123 -5.82 3.29 12.02
C THR A 123 -4.65 4.25 11.86
N LEU A 124 -4.24 4.53 10.62
CA LEU A 124 -3.16 5.46 10.31
C LEU A 124 -3.60 6.93 10.21
N ASN A 125 -4.89 7.21 10.44
CA ASN A 125 -5.51 8.51 10.20
C ASN A 125 -5.13 9.11 8.82
N ALA A 126 -5.11 8.26 7.80
CA ALA A 126 -4.68 8.60 6.46
C ALA A 126 -5.83 9.17 5.63
N GLU A 127 -5.59 10.30 4.96
CA GLU A 127 -6.51 10.80 3.94
C GLU A 127 -6.64 9.80 2.79
N ILE A 128 -7.86 9.56 2.31
CA ILE A 128 -8.14 8.59 1.25
C ILE A 128 -8.23 9.31 -0.09
N VAL A 129 -7.49 8.82 -1.07
CA VAL A 129 -7.61 9.20 -2.48
C VAL A 129 -7.96 7.96 -3.28
N PHE A 130 -9.16 7.94 -3.87
CA PHE A 130 -9.59 6.82 -4.69
C PHE A 130 -8.93 6.86 -6.07
N VAL A 131 -8.49 5.69 -6.53
CA VAL A 131 -7.90 5.50 -7.86
C VAL A 131 -8.87 4.71 -8.72
N LEU A 132 -9.26 5.32 -9.83
CA LEU A 132 -10.28 4.84 -10.76
C LEU A 132 -9.67 4.71 -12.15
N ALA A 133 -10.15 3.75 -12.94
CA ALA A 133 -10.00 3.84 -14.40
C ALA A 133 -11.15 4.68 -14.97
N LEU A 134 -10.86 5.52 -15.96
CA LEU A 134 -11.90 6.05 -16.84
C LEU A 134 -12.45 4.86 -17.63
N GLY A 135 -13.74 4.57 -17.48
CA GLY A 135 -14.38 3.49 -18.24
C GLY A 135 -14.32 3.77 -19.74
N ASN A 136 -14.13 2.73 -20.52
CA ASN A 136 -14.91 2.62 -21.76
C ASN A 136 -16.28 2.13 -21.32
N ASP A 137 -17.27 3.02 -21.26
CA ASP A 137 -18.66 2.57 -21.39
C ASP A 137 -18.86 1.92 -22.78
#